data_AF-A0A357BTC3-F1
#
_entry.id   AF-A0A357BTC3-F1
#
_cell.length_a   1.000
_cell.length_b   1.000
_cell.length_c   1.000
_cell.angle_alpha   90.00
_cell.angle_beta   90.00
_cell.angle_gamma   90.00
#
_symmetry.space_group_name_H-M   'P 1'
#
loop_
_entity.id
_entity.type
_entity.pdbx_description
1 polymer ?
#
loop_
_entity_poly.entity_id
_entity_poly.type
_entity_poly.pdbx_seq_one_letter_code
_entity_poly.pdbx_strand_id
1 'polypeptide(L)'
;MIKKVVSGIEETSLNFPFIKRVVRIDETENTVKYRLIIEEDLFVQVYVNVENDTVGFVFVNKGQRIYGRDSICGKWHRHTFEDPLEHDFSSAGCKKVNLKEFLIEVQEILDREKIL
;
A
#
# COMPACT_ATOMS: atom_id res chain seq x y z
N MET A 1 8.50 -12.16 -13.76
CA MET A 1 7.24 -11.57 -13.25
C MET A 1 7.53 -10.49 -12.21
N ILE A 2 8.35 -10.79 -11.20
CA ILE A 2 8.72 -9.84 -10.13
C ILE A 2 9.36 -8.53 -10.63
N LYS A 3 10.23 -8.58 -11.65
CA LYS A 3 10.84 -7.38 -12.26
C LYS A 3 9.80 -6.35 -12.74
N LYS A 4 8.66 -6.81 -13.27
CA LYS A 4 7.56 -5.92 -13.71
C LYS A 4 6.81 -5.31 -12.52
N VAL A 5 6.72 -6.04 -11.41
CA VAL A 5 6.15 -5.52 -10.16
C VAL A 5 7.06 -4.43 -9.59
N VAL A 6 8.36 -4.70 -9.53
CA VAL A 6 9.39 -3.73 -9.09
C VAL A 6 9.32 -2.44 -9.91
N SER A 7 9.42 -2.54 -11.23
CA SER A 7 9.36 -1.35 -12.10
C SER A 7 8.02 -0.62 -11.94
N GLY A 8 6.92 -1.35 -11.84
CA GLY A 8 5.59 -0.78 -11.61
C GLY A 8 5.47 -0.02 -10.28
N ILE A 9 6.08 -0.51 -9.20
CA ILE A 9 6.13 0.19 -7.90
C ILE A 9 6.92 1.50 -8.05
N GLU A 10 8.11 1.43 -8.62
CA GLU A 10 9.03 2.57 -8.78
C GLU A 10 8.42 3.64 -9.69
N GLU A 11 7.92 3.27 -10.87
CA GLU A 11 7.27 4.17 -11.82
C GLU A 11 5.99 4.81 -11.25
N THR A 12 5.15 4.02 -10.58
CA THR A 12 3.90 4.55 -10.00
C THR A 12 4.22 5.61 -8.95
N SER A 13 5.19 5.34 -8.08
CA SER A 13 5.57 6.22 -6.96
C SER A 13 6.03 7.60 -7.43
N LEU A 14 6.70 7.69 -8.59
CA LEU A 14 7.16 8.96 -9.17
C LEU A 14 6.02 9.91 -9.54
N ASN A 15 4.79 9.41 -9.70
CA ASN A 15 3.62 10.23 -10.05
C ASN A 15 2.95 10.88 -8.83
N PHE A 16 3.45 10.63 -7.61
CA PHE A 16 2.85 11.11 -6.37
C PHE A 16 3.85 11.98 -5.59
N PRO A 17 3.73 13.33 -5.64
CA PRO A 17 4.72 14.25 -5.07
C PRO A 17 4.96 14.12 -3.56
N PHE A 18 3.98 13.60 -2.81
CA PHE A 18 4.14 13.34 -1.36
C PHE A 18 5.05 12.14 -1.06
N ILE A 19 5.37 11.31 -2.05
CA ILE A 19 6.37 10.24 -1.90
C ILE A 19 7.76 10.83 -2.11
N LYS A 20 8.50 11.01 -1.01
CA LYS A 20 9.85 11.60 -1.03
C LYS A 20 10.94 10.61 -1.40
N ARG A 21 10.75 9.33 -1.08
CA ARG A 21 11.75 8.28 -1.34
C ARG A 21 11.12 6.91 -1.43
N VAL A 22 11.64 6.07 -2.32
CA VAL A 22 11.27 4.66 -2.44
C VAL A 22 12.40 3.82 -1.87
N VAL A 23 12.09 2.98 -0.88
CA VAL A 23 13.08 2.13 -0.20
C VAL A 23 12.68 0.66 -0.39
N ARG A 24 13.55 -0.11 -1.06
CA ARG A 24 13.43 -1.56 -1.13
C ARG A 24 13.86 -2.17 0.20
N ILE A 25 12.97 -2.93 0.82
CA ILE A 25 13.22 -3.58 2.12
C ILE A 25 13.68 -5.02 1.92
N ASP A 26 13.01 -5.75 1.02
CA ASP A 26 13.29 -7.14 0.74
C ASP A 26 12.84 -7.51 -0.69
N GLU A 27 13.54 -8.45 -1.31
CA GLU A 27 13.23 -8.99 -2.64
C GLU A 27 13.71 -10.43 -2.73
N THR A 28 12.81 -11.32 -3.12
CA THR A 28 13.10 -12.72 -3.45
C THR A 28 12.67 -13.00 -4.89
N GLU A 29 12.74 -14.25 -5.32
CA GLU A 29 12.24 -14.66 -6.64
C GLU A 29 10.74 -14.36 -6.83
N ASN A 30 9.95 -14.50 -5.76
CA ASN A 30 8.48 -14.42 -5.80
C ASN A 30 7.90 -13.24 -4.99
N THR A 31 8.69 -12.60 -4.13
CA THR A 31 8.18 -11.56 -3.22
C THR A 31 8.97 -10.28 -3.28
N VAL A 32 8.30 -9.15 -3.11
CA VAL A 32 8.93 -7.84 -2.89
C VAL A 32 8.28 -7.13 -1.71
N LYS A 33 9.09 -6.37 -0.99
CA LYS A 33 8.66 -5.48 0.08
C LYS A 33 9.33 -4.11 -0.07
N TYR A 34 8.51 -3.06 -0.11
CA TYR A 34 8.94 -1.68 -0.27
C TYR A 34 8.32 -0.79 0.79
N ARG A 35 9.00 0.32 1.10
CA ARG A 35 8.45 1.48 1.80
C ARG A 35 8.52 2.69 0.88
N LEU A 36 7.37 3.31 0.64
CA LEU A 36 7.23 4.58 -0.06
C LEU A 36 7.15 5.66 1.02
N ILE A 37 8.28 6.31 1.27
CA ILE A 37 8.49 7.23 2.39
C ILE A 37 7.82 8.57 2.09
N ILE A 38 7.00 9.03 3.04
CA ILE A 38 6.34 10.33 3.04
C ILE A 38 7.07 11.25 4.03
N GLU A 39 7.27 10.77 5.26
CA GLU A 39 8.13 11.33 6.31
C GLU A 39 8.84 10.20 7.08
N GLU A 40 9.70 10.53 8.05
CA GLU A 40 10.50 9.55 8.83
C GLU A 40 9.67 8.37 9.38
N ASP A 41 8.52 8.67 9.99
CA ASP A 41 7.60 7.68 10.57
C ASP A 41 6.28 7.52 9.80
N LEU A 42 6.18 8.08 8.59
CA LEU A 42 4.97 8.09 7.77
C LEU A 42 5.29 7.52 6.38
N PHE A 43 4.72 6.37 6.03
CA PHE A 43 5.02 5.72 4.76
C PHE A 43 3.92 4.77 4.31
N VAL A 44 3.90 4.45 3.02
CA VAL A 44 3.14 3.33 2.49
C VAL A 44 4.05 2.12 2.38
N GLN A 45 3.69 1.03 3.06
CA GLN A 45 4.32 -0.27 2.85
C GLN A 45 3.62 -0.99 1.70
N VAL A 46 4.42 -1.49 0.77
CA VAL A 46 3.97 -2.34 -0.33
C VAL A 46 4.58 -3.71 -0.14
N TYR A 47 3.74 -4.74 -0.11
CA TYR A 47 4.13 -6.14 -0.17
C TYR A 47 3.42 -6.80 -1.34
N VAL A 48 4.15 -7.57 -2.15
CA VAL A 48 3.56 -8.38 -3.21
C VAL A 48 4.23 -9.75 -3.19
N ASN A 49 3.43 -10.80 -3.20
CA ASN A 49 3.85 -12.16 -3.51
C ASN A 49 3.15 -12.59 -4.80
N VAL A 50 3.92 -12.76 -5.87
CA VAL A 50 3.37 -13.09 -7.20
C VAL A 50 2.98 -14.55 -7.34
N GLU A 51 3.50 -15.44 -6.49
CA GLU A 51 3.24 -16.88 -6.55
C GLU A 51 1.83 -17.21 -6.08
N ASN A 52 1.32 -16.50 -5.08
CA ASN A 52 0.02 -16.78 -4.46
C ASN A 52 -0.97 -15.61 -4.54
N ASP A 53 -0.73 -14.59 -5.37
CA ASP A 53 -1.58 -13.40 -5.53
C ASP A 53 -1.89 -12.68 -4.20
N THR A 54 -0.90 -12.65 -3.29
CA THR A 54 -0.98 -11.88 -2.04
C THR A 54 -0.42 -10.49 -2.27
N VAL A 55 -1.21 -9.48 -1.90
CA VAL A 55 -0.82 -8.07 -1.99
C VAL A 55 -1.14 -7.42 -0.65
N GLY A 56 -0.24 -6.61 -0.13
CA GLY A 56 -0.49 -5.79 1.04
C GLY A 56 -0.09 -4.36 0.78
N PHE A 57 -1.06 -3.46 0.75
CA PHE A 57 -0.84 -2.02 0.72
C PHE A 57 -1.26 -1.44 2.06
N VAL A 58 -0.30 -0.91 2.81
CA VAL A 58 -0.53 -0.48 4.19
C VAL A 58 -0.02 0.93 4.38
N PHE A 59 -0.88 1.85 4.78
CA PHE A 59 -0.47 3.17 5.21
C PHE A 59 -0.11 3.14 6.70
N VAL A 60 1.13 3.52 7.01
CA VAL A 60 1.72 3.38 8.35
C VAL A 60 2.10 4.75 8.88
N ASN A 61 1.75 5.02 10.14
CA ASN A 61 2.17 6.19 10.90
C ASN A 61 2.70 5.76 12.26
N LYS A 62 3.90 6.19 12.64
CA LYS A 62 4.55 5.87 13.94
C LYS A 62 4.54 4.38 14.26
N GLY A 63 4.81 3.55 13.25
CA GLY A 63 4.85 2.09 13.37
C GLY A 63 3.50 1.38 13.43
N GLN A 64 2.38 2.10 13.34
CA GLN A 64 1.03 1.52 13.34
C GLN A 64 0.36 1.65 11.96
N ARG A 65 -0.37 0.60 11.56
CA ARG A 65 -1.26 0.68 10.40
C ARG A 65 -2.40 1.63 10.73
N ILE A 66 -2.59 2.62 9.86
CA ILE A 66 -3.72 3.55 9.94
C ILE A 66 -4.69 3.39 8.77
N TYR A 67 -4.33 2.68 7.70
CA TYR A 67 -5.23 2.31 6.59
C TYR A 67 -4.61 1.16 5.80
N GLY A 68 -5.42 0.34 5.10
CA GLY A 68 -4.85 -0.71 4.26
C GLY A 68 -5.81 -1.37 3.28
N ARG A 69 -5.23 -1.94 2.23
CA ARG A 69 -5.88 -2.77 1.21
C ARG A 69 -5.05 -4.04 1.04
N ASP A 70 -5.61 -5.15 1.47
CA ASP A 70 -4.92 -6.44 1.51
C ASP A 70 -5.67 -7.46 0.66
N SER A 71 -4.91 -8.26 -0.07
CA SER A 71 -5.37 -9.43 -0.83
C SER A 71 -4.66 -10.64 -0.29
N ILE A 72 -5.41 -11.64 0.20
CA ILE A 72 -4.85 -12.93 0.61
C ILE A 72 -5.37 -13.97 -0.37
N CYS A 73 -4.48 -14.54 -1.18
CA CYS A 73 -4.86 -15.48 -2.23
C CYS A 73 -5.93 -14.90 -3.19
N GLY A 74 -5.76 -13.64 -3.61
CA GLY A 74 -6.70 -12.93 -4.47
C GLY A 74 -7.97 -12.40 -3.78
N LYS A 75 -8.19 -12.70 -2.49
CA LYS A 75 -9.36 -12.23 -1.73
C LYS A 75 -9.06 -10.90 -1.05
N TRP A 76 -9.64 -9.85 -1.60
CA TRP A 76 -9.45 -8.48 -1.14
C TRP A 76 -10.29 -8.16 0.09
N HIS A 77 -9.74 -7.32 0.96
CA HIS A 77 -10.44 -6.64 2.03
C HIS A 77 -9.75 -5.31 2.33
N ARG A 78 -10.45 -4.46 3.09
CA ARG A 78 -9.95 -3.15 3.51
C ARG A 78 -9.81 -3.08 5.01
N HIS A 79 -8.77 -2.41 5.46
CA HIS A 79 -8.66 -1.84 6.80
C HIS A 79 -8.98 -0.35 6.70
N THR A 80 -10.05 0.10 7.37
CA THR A 80 -10.51 1.49 7.25
C THR A 80 -9.59 2.44 8.01
N PHE A 81 -9.73 3.74 7.75
CA PHE A 81 -8.96 4.73 8.50
C PHE A 81 -9.53 4.95 9.91
N GLU A 82 -10.85 4.86 10.00
CA GLU A 82 -11.62 5.05 11.22
C GLU A 82 -11.44 3.87 12.20
N ASP A 83 -11.30 2.64 11.68
CA ASP A 83 -10.93 1.44 12.45
C ASP A 83 -9.93 0.56 11.66
N PRO A 84 -8.61 0.77 11.86
CA PRO A 84 -7.57 0.02 11.17
C PRO A 84 -7.46 -1.46 11.58
N LEU A 85 -8.17 -1.91 12.62
CA LEU A 85 -8.21 -3.31 13.06
C LEU A 85 -9.37 -4.08 12.42
N GLU A 86 -10.42 -3.37 12.02
CA GLU A 86 -11.55 -3.94 11.29
C GLU A 86 -11.13 -4.50 9.93
N HIS A 87 -11.71 -5.64 9.54
CA HIS A 87 -11.62 -6.16 8.18
C HIS A 87 -12.95 -5.91 7.47
N ASP A 88 -12.99 -4.87 6.63
CA ASP A 88 -14.14 -4.54 5.81
C ASP A 88 -14.19 -5.47 4.58
N PHE A 89 -15.14 -6.41 4.62
CA PHE A 89 -15.47 -7.35 3.54
C PHE A 89 -16.72 -6.92 2.75
N SER A 90 -17.17 -5.67 2.87
CA SER A 90 -18.23 -5.14 2.01
C SER A 90 -17.82 -5.15 0.53
N SER A 91 -18.75 -4.83 -0.36
CA SER A 91 -18.45 -4.67 -1.79
C SER A 91 -17.36 -3.62 -2.05
N ALA A 92 -17.34 -2.54 -1.26
CA ALA A 92 -16.30 -1.51 -1.33
C ALA A 92 -14.97 -1.99 -0.76
N GLY A 93 -15.00 -2.75 0.34
CA GLY A 93 -13.81 -3.33 0.97
C GLY A 93 -13.13 -4.40 0.11
N CYS A 94 -13.92 -5.26 -0.53
CA CYS A 94 -13.48 -6.34 -1.41
C CYS A 94 -13.08 -5.89 -2.83
N LYS A 95 -13.19 -4.59 -3.16
CA LYS A 95 -12.78 -4.09 -4.47
C LYS A 95 -11.28 -4.30 -4.65
N LYS A 96 -10.88 -5.00 -5.71
CA LYS A 96 -9.48 -5.10 -6.13
C LYS A 96 -8.94 -3.70 -6.44
N VAL A 97 -7.79 -3.37 -5.86
CA VAL A 97 -7.08 -2.10 -6.09
C VAL A 97 -5.66 -2.35 -6.59
N ASN A 98 -5.16 -1.45 -7.42
CA ASN A 98 -3.73 -1.38 -7.73
C ASN A 98 -3.03 -0.30 -6.89
N LEU A 99 -1.69 -0.23 -6.96
CA LEU A 99 -0.91 0.72 -6.17
C LEU A 99 -1.29 2.19 -6.45
N LYS A 100 -1.57 2.55 -7.70
CA LYS A 100 -1.97 3.91 -8.06
C LYS A 100 -3.29 4.28 -7.39
N GLU A 101 -4.29 3.39 -7.45
CA GLU A 101 -5.58 3.58 -6.79
C GLU A 101 -5.41 3.70 -5.28
N PHE A 102 -4.57 2.87 -4.67
CA PHE A 102 -4.27 2.97 -3.24
C PHE A 102 -3.59 4.29 -2.86
N LEU A 103 -2.63 4.76 -3.66
CA LEU A 103 -1.96 6.05 -3.41
C LEU A 103 -2.90 7.25 -3.59
N ILE A 104 -3.93 7.15 -4.43
CA ILE A 104 -5.03 8.13 -4.49
C ILE A 104 -5.82 8.12 -3.18
N GLU A 105 -6.23 6.94 -2.68
CA GLU A 105 -6.91 6.83 -1.38
C GLU A 105 -6.05 7.39 -0.23
N VAL A 106 -4.74 7.17 -0.25
CA VAL A 106 -3.81 7.75 0.73
C VAL A 106 -3.73 9.28 0.60
N GLN A 107 -3.66 9.84 -0.60
CA GLN A 107 -3.71 11.29 -0.80
C GLN A 107 -5.00 11.89 -0.23
N GLU A 108 -6.14 11.27 -0.48
CA GLU A 108 -7.44 11.71 0.05
C GLU A 108 -7.44 11.74 1.59
N ILE A 109 -6.85 10.73 2.24
CA ILE A 109 -6.70 10.70 3.70
C ILE A 109 -5.74 11.81 4.17
N LEU A 110 -4.59 11.97 3.52
CA LEU A 110 -3.61 13.02 3.85
C LEU A 110 -4.26 14.41 3.83
N ASP A 111 -5.03 14.71 2.79
CA ASP A 111 -5.72 15.99 2.58
C ASP A 111 -6.86 16.18 3.60
N ARG A 112 -7.70 15.15 3.79
CA ARG A 112 -8.86 15.20 4.69
C ARG A 112 -8.46 15.39 6.14
N GLU A 113 -7.43 14.67 6.58
CA GLU A 113 -6.98 14.64 7.98
C GLU A 113 -5.89 15.68 8.28
N LYS A 114 -5.43 16.42 7.26
CA LYS A 114 -4.37 17.44 7.37
C LYS A 114 -3.09 16.89 7.99
N ILE A 115 -2.71 15.68 7.55
CA ILE A 115 -1.47 15.02 7.99
C ILE A 115 -0.24 15.66 7.31
N LEU A 116 -0.44 16.30 6.15
CA LEU A 116 0.54 17.10 5.42
C LEU A 116 -0.01 18.50 5.10
#